data_AF-A0AAN6Q827-F1
#
_entry.id   AF-A0AAN6Q827-F1
#
_cell.length_a   1.000
_cell.length_b   1.000
_cell.length_c   1.000
_cell.angle_alpha   90.00
_cell.angle_beta   90.00
_cell.angle_gamma   90.00
#
_symmetry.space_group_name_H-M   'P 1'
#
loop_
_entity.id
_entity.type
_entity.pdbx_description
1 polymer ?
#
loop_
_entity_poly.entity_id
_entity_poly.type
_entity_poly.pdbx_seq_one_letter_code
_entity_poly.pdbx_strand_id
1 'polypeptide(L)'
;MTMSVVLDVTFQNPAETPQGPPIHYVLKLYDRRFGSCLREVCNDRAAPHTQENEAAFEDFVRRGMMPGFLRHRKERNETENFPVRAREFLDEPDRTEGLAKYEAPLWQECIEHFECETKAYHRLTDLQGTLVPRLHAHVSLSAPELATIIPQETAPYFEVRGILLERIDGYGLENLTLGPLPQNLRTWHHIIHLAVDAAHEINKRGVIMEDCAPRNVVVDEQSQTPRIVDLAQCNFRDEMVSEWYQWGWHEDEDWDPDVEYWEQVGTVDNPGAIEAVMATRVQRRTGVKLDFRYPDWSVIIAEIRRREEEAAAVEPTENP
;
A
#
# COMPACT_ATOMS: atom_id res chain seq x y z
N MET A 1 -6.30 -12.47 -1.90
CA MET A 1 -6.93 -11.87 -3.09
C MET A 1 -6.01 -10.73 -3.57
N THR A 2 -5.97 -10.40 -4.86
CA THR A 2 -4.91 -9.54 -5.44
C THR A 2 -5.48 -8.23 -6.01
N MET A 3 -4.84 -7.09 -5.69
CA MET A 3 -5.14 -5.77 -6.27
C MET A 3 -4.29 -5.45 -7.51
N SER A 4 -3.20 -6.20 -7.72
CA SER A 4 -2.23 -6.02 -8.80
C SER A 4 -1.71 -7.38 -9.27
N VAL A 5 -1.11 -7.39 -10.46
CA VAL A 5 -0.42 -8.57 -10.99
C VAL A 5 1.03 -8.53 -10.51
N VAL A 6 1.48 -9.60 -9.87
CA VAL A 6 2.86 -9.74 -9.40
C VAL A 6 3.53 -10.88 -10.17
N LEU A 7 4.64 -10.58 -10.83
CA LEU A 7 5.38 -11.51 -11.68
C LEU A 7 6.83 -11.60 -11.20
N ASP A 8 7.34 -12.82 -11.12
CA ASP A 8 8.79 -13.06 -11.03
C ASP A 8 9.38 -12.96 -12.44
N VAL A 9 10.26 -11.98 -12.65
CA VAL A 9 10.84 -11.68 -13.96
C VAL A 9 12.35 -11.89 -13.94
N THR A 10 12.86 -12.44 -15.04
CA THR A 10 14.29 -12.72 -15.21
C THR A 10 14.81 -11.93 -16.40
N PHE A 11 15.85 -11.13 -16.18
CA PHE A 11 16.54 -10.43 -17.26
C PHE A 11 17.85 -11.15 -17.59
N GLN A 12 18.04 -11.42 -18.87
CA GLN A 12 19.33 -11.87 -19.40
C GLN A 12 20.13 -10.63 -19.78
N ASN A 13 21.28 -10.41 -19.14
CA ASN A 13 22.14 -9.27 -19.48
C ASN A 13 22.85 -9.53 -20.82
N PRO A 14 22.58 -8.79 -21.91
CA PRO A 14 23.24 -9.03 -23.19
C PRO A 14 24.62 -8.36 -23.28
N ALA A 15 24.94 -7.42 -22.38
CA ALA A 15 26.09 -6.54 -22.51
C ALA A 15 27.38 -7.06 -21.85
N GLU A 16 27.28 -8.01 -20.91
CA GLU A 16 28.43 -8.58 -20.21
C GLU A 16 28.41 -10.10 -20.29
N THR A 17 28.86 -10.62 -21.43
CA THR A 17 28.98 -12.06 -21.77
C THR A 17 27.68 -12.89 -21.70
N PRO A 18 27.45 -13.84 -22.63
CA PRO A 18 26.32 -14.79 -22.56
C PRO A 18 26.30 -15.72 -21.33
N GLN A 19 27.13 -15.48 -20.31
CA GLN A 19 27.36 -16.34 -19.15
C GLN A 19 27.23 -15.63 -17.79
N GLY A 20 26.82 -14.35 -17.76
CA GLY A 20 26.46 -13.70 -16.49
C GLY A 20 25.25 -14.39 -15.86
N PRO A 21 25.16 -14.51 -14.52
CA PRO A 21 24.00 -15.09 -13.89
C PRO A 21 22.75 -14.23 -14.20
N PRO A 22 21.59 -14.87 -14.44
CA PRO A 22 20.34 -14.16 -14.63
C PRO A 22 20.04 -13.26 -13.43
N ILE A 23 19.53 -12.06 -13.69
CA ILE A 23 19.09 -11.14 -12.63
C ILE A 23 17.58 -11.29 -12.48
N HIS A 24 17.14 -11.52 -11.24
CA HIS A 24 15.74 -11.74 -10.91
C HIS A 24 15.15 -10.53 -10.18
N TYR A 25 13.94 -10.15 -10.57
CA TYR A 25 13.18 -9.06 -9.95
C TYR A 25 11.71 -9.45 -9.81
N VAL A 26 10.99 -8.67 -9.01
CA VAL A 26 9.53 -8.74 -8.92
C VAL A 26 8.95 -7.58 -9.72
N LEU A 27 8.16 -7.88 -10.75
CA LEU A 27 7.39 -6.88 -11.50
C LEU A 27 5.96 -6.85 -10.95
N LYS A 28 5.56 -5.71 -10.39
CA LYS A 28 4.18 -5.46 -9.94
C LYS A 28 3.50 -4.51 -10.92
N LEU A 29 2.37 -4.91 -11.50
CA LEU A 29 1.58 -4.14 -12.47
C LEU A 29 0.20 -3.84 -11.91
N TYR A 30 -0.21 -2.57 -11.97
CA TYR A 30 -1.52 -2.10 -11.53
C TYR A 30 -2.46 -2.08 -12.74
N ASP A 31 -2.96 -3.28 -13.07
CA ASP A 31 -3.83 -3.49 -14.22
C ASP A 31 -5.25 -3.83 -13.75
N ARG A 32 -6.19 -2.92 -14.01
CA ARG A 32 -7.61 -3.08 -13.64
C ARG A 32 -8.23 -4.37 -14.19
N ARG A 33 -7.69 -4.92 -15.27
CA ARG A 33 -8.22 -6.12 -15.93
C ARG A 33 -7.97 -7.39 -15.13
N PHE A 34 -6.98 -7.38 -14.22
CA PHE A 34 -6.52 -8.57 -13.49
C PHE A 34 -6.63 -8.44 -11.95
N GLY A 35 -7.05 -7.30 -11.42
CA GLY A 35 -7.29 -7.12 -9.99
C GLY A 35 -8.53 -7.89 -9.51
N SER A 36 -8.33 -9.03 -8.84
CA SER A 36 -9.42 -9.88 -8.35
C SER A 36 -10.18 -9.26 -7.18
N CYS A 37 -9.47 -8.66 -6.21
CA CYS A 37 -10.07 -7.89 -5.11
C CYS A 37 -10.87 -6.69 -5.62
N LEU A 38 -10.30 -5.96 -6.61
CA LEU A 38 -10.92 -4.77 -7.21
C LEU A 38 -12.30 -5.08 -7.82
N ARG A 39 -12.51 -6.33 -8.23
CA ARG A 39 -13.70 -6.81 -8.94
C ARG A 39 -14.67 -7.57 -8.05
N GLU A 40 -14.43 -7.62 -6.75
CA GLU A 40 -15.31 -8.28 -5.78
C GLU A 40 -16.58 -7.44 -5.56
N VAL A 41 -17.74 -8.04 -5.79
CA VAL A 41 -19.07 -7.46 -5.55
C VAL A 41 -19.70 -8.21 -4.37
N CYS A 42 -20.66 -7.58 -3.68
CA CYS A 42 -21.34 -8.13 -2.51
C CYS A 42 -21.73 -9.62 -2.67
N ASN A 43 -21.53 -10.39 -1.59
CA ASN A 43 -21.80 -11.83 -1.50
C ASN A 43 -20.88 -12.71 -2.38
N ASP A 44 -19.57 -12.44 -2.38
CA ASP A 44 -18.53 -13.21 -3.08
C ASP A 44 -18.76 -13.35 -4.60
N ARG A 45 -19.51 -12.42 -5.21
CA ARG A 45 -19.73 -12.41 -6.66
C ARG A 45 -18.68 -11.53 -7.30
N ALA A 46 -17.75 -12.10 -8.06
CA ALA A 46 -16.84 -11.31 -8.87
C ALA A 46 -17.54 -10.79 -10.13
N ALA A 47 -17.24 -9.56 -10.55
CA ALA A 47 -17.54 -9.03 -11.87
C ALA A 47 -16.28 -9.12 -12.75
N PRO A 48 -16.01 -10.29 -13.36
CA PRO A 48 -14.78 -10.52 -14.10
C PRO A 48 -14.67 -9.58 -15.28
N HIS A 49 -13.43 -9.24 -15.64
CA HIS A 49 -13.16 -8.47 -16.83
C HIS A 49 -13.56 -9.23 -18.10
N THR A 50 -14.23 -8.56 -19.03
CA THR A 50 -14.61 -9.12 -20.33
C THR A 50 -14.21 -8.19 -21.48
N GLN A 51 -14.22 -8.70 -22.71
CA GLN A 51 -14.01 -7.87 -23.90
C GLN A 51 -15.07 -6.77 -24.06
N GLU A 52 -16.30 -7.00 -23.57
CA GLU A 52 -17.35 -5.99 -23.57
C GLU A 52 -17.02 -4.84 -22.62
N ASN A 53 -16.48 -5.15 -21.43
CA ASN A 53 -15.98 -4.14 -20.49
C ASN A 53 -14.87 -3.30 -21.13
N GLU A 54 -13.90 -3.97 -21.77
CA GLU A 54 -12.78 -3.27 -22.40
C GLU A 54 -13.28 -2.35 -23.51
N ALA A 55 -14.09 -2.85 -24.44
CA ALA A 55 -14.64 -2.05 -25.53
C ALA A 55 -15.44 -0.84 -25.03
N ALA A 56 -16.26 -1.01 -23.99
CA ALA A 56 -17.02 0.07 -23.37
C ALA A 56 -16.12 1.14 -22.73
N PHE A 57 -15.10 0.72 -21.98
CA PHE A 57 -14.12 1.63 -21.38
C PHE A 57 -13.32 2.38 -22.45
N GLU A 58 -12.81 1.69 -23.47
CA GLU A 58 -12.05 2.32 -24.54
C GLU A 58 -12.89 3.35 -25.31
N ASP A 59 -14.15 3.04 -25.64
CA ASP A 59 -15.07 4.00 -26.28
C ASP A 59 -15.31 5.21 -25.39
N PHE A 60 -15.59 4.98 -24.10
CA PHE A 60 -15.81 6.05 -23.11
C PHE A 60 -14.62 7.02 -23.01
N VAL A 61 -13.40 6.48 -23.02
CA VAL A 61 -12.17 7.27 -23.03
C VAL A 61 -12.01 8.03 -24.36
N ARG A 62 -12.24 7.37 -25.51
CA ARG A 62 -12.14 7.99 -26.84
C ARG A 62 -13.14 9.13 -27.04
N ARG A 63 -14.32 9.04 -26.42
CA ARG A 63 -15.33 10.12 -26.38
C ARG A 63 -14.93 11.30 -25.46
N GLY A 64 -13.82 11.20 -24.74
CA GLY A 64 -13.35 12.26 -23.83
C GLY A 64 -14.13 12.34 -22.51
N MET A 65 -14.82 11.27 -22.10
CA MET A 65 -15.72 11.31 -20.94
C MET A 65 -14.99 11.13 -19.59
N MET A 66 -13.77 10.58 -19.61
CA MET A 66 -12.99 10.27 -18.40
C MET A 66 -12.76 11.49 -17.48
N PRO A 67 -12.23 12.64 -17.94
CA PRO A 67 -11.95 13.77 -17.03
C PRO A 67 -13.21 14.30 -16.33
N GLY A 68 -14.33 14.39 -17.05
CA GLY A 68 -15.60 14.85 -16.49
C GLY A 68 -16.17 13.87 -15.47
N PHE A 69 -16.09 12.57 -15.76
CA PHE A 69 -16.54 11.52 -14.86
C PHE A 69 -15.71 11.45 -13.57
N LEU A 70 -14.38 11.52 -13.66
CA LEU A 70 -13.51 11.49 -12.48
C LEU A 70 -13.76 12.70 -11.56
N ARG A 71 -13.99 13.89 -12.15
CA ARG A 71 -14.37 15.08 -11.38
C ARG A 71 -15.71 14.89 -10.68
N HIS A 72 -16.72 14.40 -11.40
CA HIS A 72 -18.04 14.12 -10.81
C HIS A 72 -17.96 13.10 -9.67
N ARG A 73 -17.17 12.03 -9.83
CA ARG A 73 -16.94 11.05 -8.76
C ARG A 73 -16.27 11.68 -7.55
N LYS A 74 -15.26 12.53 -7.76
CA LYS A 74 -14.58 13.27 -6.68
C LYS A 74 -15.56 14.15 -5.91
N GLU A 75 -16.35 14.96 -6.61
CA GLU A 75 -17.39 15.82 -6.00
C GLU A 75 -18.38 15.00 -5.16
N ARG A 76 -18.84 13.84 -5.68
CA ARG A 76 -19.72 12.94 -4.90
C ARG A 76 -19.04 12.42 -3.64
N ASN A 77 -17.78 11.98 -3.72
CA ASN A 77 -17.02 11.50 -2.57
C ASN A 77 -16.83 12.58 -1.49
N GLU A 78 -16.81 13.87 -1.86
CA GLU A 78 -16.72 14.98 -0.91
C GLU A 78 -18.06 15.28 -0.22
N THR A 79 -19.19 14.97 -0.86
CA THR A 79 -20.54 15.26 -0.32
C THR A 79 -21.24 14.07 0.33
N GLU A 80 -20.87 12.84 -0.02
CA GLU A 80 -21.52 11.61 0.44
C GLU A 80 -20.76 10.99 1.62
N ASN A 81 -21.50 10.39 2.55
CA ASN A 81 -20.90 9.75 3.74
C ASN A 81 -20.06 8.50 3.42
N PHE A 82 -20.23 7.92 2.23
CA PHE A 82 -19.54 6.72 1.81
C PHE A 82 -18.89 6.95 0.44
N PRO A 83 -17.65 6.46 0.23
CA PRO A 83 -17.00 6.56 -1.07
C PRO A 83 -17.80 5.84 -2.16
N VAL A 84 -17.96 6.49 -3.31
CA VAL A 84 -18.60 5.94 -4.52
C VAL A 84 -17.76 4.78 -5.04
N ARG A 85 -18.32 3.58 -4.93
CA ARG A 85 -17.68 2.31 -5.33
C ARG A 85 -17.99 1.99 -6.78
N ALA A 86 -17.04 1.35 -7.46
CA ALA A 86 -17.20 0.90 -8.85
C ALA A 86 -18.52 0.15 -9.09
N ARG A 87 -18.87 -0.77 -8.17
CA ARG A 87 -20.08 -1.61 -8.26
C ARG A 87 -21.39 -0.84 -8.37
N GLU A 88 -21.46 0.41 -7.92
CA GLU A 88 -22.68 1.23 -8.02
C GLU A 88 -23.08 1.51 -9.48
N PHE A 89 -22.13 1.46 -10.41
CA PHE A 89 -22.36 1.72 -11.82
C PHE A 89 -22.83 0.48 -12.60
N LEU A 90 -22.83 -0.71 -11.98
CA LEU A 90 -23.27 -1.94 -12.65
C LEU A 90 -24.78 -1.97 -12.90
N ASP A 91 -25.56 -1.22 -12.13
CA ASP A 91 -27.02 -1.16 -12.23
C ASP A 91 -27.53 0.00 -13.11
N GLU A 92 -26.65 0.68 -13.84
CA GLU A 92 -27.01 1.77 -14.77
C GLU A 92 -27.95 1.27 -15.89
N PRO A 93 -29.01 2.03 -16.26
CA PRO A 93 -29.97 1.59 -17.27
C PRO A 93 -29.36 1.32 -18.65
N ASP A 94 -28.38 2.14 -19.04
CA ASP A 94 -27.55 1.87 -20.20
C ASP A 94 -26.38 0.98 -19.77
N ARG A 95 -26.46 -0.30 -20.16
CA ARG A 95 -25.43 -1.30 -19.86
C ARG A 95 -24.05 -0.88 -20.35
N THR A 96 -23.92 -0.29 -21.54
CA THR A 96 -22.61 0.07 -22.10
C THR A 96 -21.98 1.20 -21.29
N GLU A 97 -22.78 2.22 -20.97
CA GLU A 97 -22.35 3.30 -20.07
C GLU A 97 -22.00 2.77 -18.67
N GLY A 98 -22.82 1.87 -18.12
CA GLY A 98 -22.60 1.25 -16.82
C GLY A 98 -21.28 0.47 -16.75
N LEU A 99 -20.97 -0.34 -17.76
CA LEU A 99 -19.71 -1.08 -17.83
C LEU A 99 -18.49 -0.15 -17.94
N ALA A 100 -18.59 0.95 -18.70
CA ALA A 100 -17.53 1.93 -18.79
C ALA A 100 -17.30 2.67 -17.46
N LYS A 101 -18.39 3.12 -16.82
CA LYS A 101 -18.37 3.76 -15.50
C LYS A 101 -18.01 2.80 -14.37
N TYR A 102 -18.14 1.50 -14.56
CA TYR A 102 -17.62 0.46 -13.65
C TYR A 102 -16.10 0.34 -13.78
N GLU A 103 -15.56 0.31 -15.00
CA GLU A 103 -14.11 0.16 -15.25
C GLU A 103 -13.30 1.42 -14.90
N ALA A 104 -13.88 2.62 -15.03
CA ALA A 104 -13.19 3.88 -14.75
C ALA A 104 -12.73 4.06 -13.29
N PRO A 105 -13.55 3.78 -12.27
CA PRO A 105 -13.12 3.71 -10.87
C PRO A 105 -12.01 2.69 -10.63
N LEU A 106 -12.08 1.51 -11.26
CA LEU A 106 -11.04 0.49 -11.11
C LEU A 106 -9.71 0.96 -11.70
N TRP A 107 -9.75 1.66 -12.85
CA TRP A 107 -8.57 2.33 -13.40
C TRP A 107 -8.00 3.35 -12.41
N GLN A 108 -8.86 4.20 -11.85
CA GLN A 108 -8.44 5.23 -10.89
C GLN A 108 -7.79 4.60 -9.65
N GLU A 109 -8.40 3.57 -9.07
CA GLU A 109 -7.87 2.85 -7.90
C GLU A 109 -6.51 2.20 -8.21
N CYS A 110 -6.31 1.65 -9.41
CA CYS A 110 -5.00 1.15 -9.84
C CYS A 110 -3.92 2.25 -9.89
N ILE A 111 -4.26 3.44 -10.39
CA ILE A 111 -3.32 4.57 -10.44
C ILE A 111 -3.02 5.08 -9.03
N GLU A 112 -4.04 5.24 -8.19
CA GLU A 112 -3.88 5.68 -6.79
C GLU A 112 -2.98 4.71 -6.01
N HIS A 113 -3.16 3.39 -6.19
CA HIS A 113 -2.30 2.38 -5.59
C HIS A 113 -0.85 2.43 -6.10
N PHE A 114 -0.65 2.64 -7.40
CA PHE A 114 0.69 2.82 -7.97
C PHE A 114 1.39 4.05 -7.38
N GLU A 115 0.67 5.18 -7.31
CA GLU A 115 1.20 6.44 -6.80
C GLU A 115 1.48 6.36 -5.29
N CYS A 116 0.59 5.73 -4.52
CA CYS A 116 0.77 5.47 -3.10
C CYS A 116 2.02 4.62 -2.85
N GLU A 117 2.17 3.48 -3.53
CA GLU A 117 3.32 2.60 -3.34
C GLU A 117 4.64 3.26 -3.75
N THR A 118 4.63 3.99 -4.86
CA THR A 118 5.78 4.77 -5.31
C THR A 118 6.21 5.80 -4.27
N LYS A 119 5.24 6.52 -3.69
CA LYS A 119 5.46 7.51 -2.64
C LYS A 119 6.00 6.85 -1.37
N ALA A 120 5.47 5.70 -0.98
CA ALA A 120 5.96 4.93 0.16
C ALA A 120 7.44 4.54 -0.04
N TYR A 121 7.81 3.96 -1.18
CA TYR A 121 9.22 3.65 -1.46
C TYR A 121 10.12 4.88 -1.43
N HIS A 122 9.64 6.04 -1.92
CA HIS A 122 10.40 7.28 -1.85
C HIS A 122 10.63 7.74 -0.40
N ARG A 123 9.60 7.68 0.47
CA ARG A 123 9.72 8.03 1.89
C ARG A 123 10.60 7.07 2.68
N LEU A 124 10.62 5.80 2.28
CA LEU A 124 11.36 4.73 2.96
C LEU A 124 12.72 4.44 2.30
N THR A 125 13.31 5.42 1.61
CA THR A 125 14.58 5.26 0.87
C THR A 125 15.69 4.68 1.75
N ASP A 126 15.77 5.08 3.01
CA ASP A 126 16.79 4.59 3.96
C ASP A 126 16.52 3.17 4.49
N LEU A 127 15.30 2.66 4.31
CA LEU A 127 14.90 1.29 4.66
C LEU A 127 14.93 0.31 3.49
N GLN A 128 15.19 0.79 2.26
CA GLN A 128 15.22 -0.05 1.08
C GLN A 128 16.40 -1.03 1.08
N GLY A 129 16.10 -2.31 0.84
CA GLY A 129 17.00 -3.44 0.89
C GLY A 129 17.31 -3.95 2.29
N THR A 130 16.70 -3.36 3.33
CA THR A 130 16.84 -3.81 4.72
C THR A 130 15.48 -4.21 5.30
N LEU A 131 14.54 -3.27 5.45
CA LEU A 131 13.22 -3.50 6.02
C LEU A 131 12.11 -3.54 4.96
N VAL A 132 12.33 -2.94 3.79
CA VAL A 132 11.47 -3.04 2.61
C VAL A 132 12.32 -3.40 1.38
N PRO A 133 11.76 -3.97 0.30
CA PRO A 133 12.50 -4.21 -0.94
C PRO A 133 13.13 -2.95 -1.53
N ARG A 134 14.15 -3.08 -2.36
CA ARG A 134 14.58 -1.96 -3.22
C ARG A 134 13.62 -1.75 -4.37
N LEU A 135 13.24 -0.49 -4.62
CA LEU A 135 12.58 -0.08 -5.86
C LEU A 135 13.65 0.19 -6.92
N HIS A 136 13.65 -0.61 -7.98
CA HIS A 136 14.62 -0.50 -9.07
C HIS A 136 14.17 0.42 -10.20
N ALA A 137 12.88 0.36 -10.56
CA ALA A 137 12.35 1.15 -11.67
C ALA A 137 10.83 1.33 -11.58
N HIS A 138 10.33 2.41 -12.18
CA HIS A 138 8.94 2.50 -12.63
C HIS A 138 8.82 1.86 -14.01
N VAL A 139 7.73 1.14 -14.23
CA VAL A 139 7.43 0.43 -15.47
C VAL A 139 6.14 0.98 -16.06
N SER A 140 6.14 1.13 -17.37
CA SER A 140 4.99 1.52 -18.17
C SER A 140 4.81 0.51 -19.29
N LEU A 141 3.60 -0.05 -19.40
CA LEU A 141 3.21 -0.90 -20.51
C LEU A 141 2.14 -0.14 -21.30
N SER A 142 2.49 0.26 -22.52
CA SER A 142 1.58 0.83 -23.49
C SER A 142 1.35 -0.18 -24.63
N ALA A 143 0.12 -0.32 -25.10
CA ALA A 143 -0.16 -1.11 -26.29
C ALA A 143 0.45 -0.43 -27.53
N PRO A 144 1.40 -1.06 -28.26
CA PRO A 144 2.10 -0.42 -29.38
C PRO A 144 1.16 0.03 -30.51
N GLU A 145 0.07 -0.70 -30.71
CA GLU A 145 -0.94 -0.44 -31.75
C GLU A 145 -1.78 0.81 -31.46
N LEU A 146 -1.91 1.19 -30.19
CA LEU A 146 -2.70 2.34 -29.74
C LEU A 146 -1.88 3.63 -29.63
N ALA A 147 -0.56 3.52 -29.43
CA ALA A 147 0.34 4.66 -29.22
C ALA A 147 0.43 5.63 -30.42
N THR A 148 0.06 5.19 -31.63
CA THR A 148 0.08 6.03 -32.85
C THR A 148 -1.29 6.61 -33.22
N ILE A 149 -2.37 6.17 -32.56
CA ILE A 149 -3.75 6.50 -32.92
C ILE A 149 -4.43 7.34 -31.83
N ILE A 150 -4.00 7.21 -30.57
CA ILE A 150 -4.64 7.84 -29.43
C ILE A 150 -4.10 9.26 -29.20
N PRO A 151 -4.98 10.27 -29.02
CA PRO A 151 -4.56 11.61 -28.59
C PRO A 151 -3.70 11.58 -27.33
N GLN A 152 -2.69 12.45 -27.24
CA GLN A 152 -1.77 12.50 -26.10
C GLN A 152 -2.51 12.70 -24.76
N GLU A 153 -3.64 13.40 -24.76
CA GLU A 153 -4.47 13.65 -23.58
C GLU A 153 -5.16 12.40 -23.04
N THR A 154 -5.46 11.42 -23.90
CA THR A 154 -6.14 10.18 -23.51
C THR A 154 -5.20 9.00 -23.34
N ALA A 155 -3.95 9.11 -23.81
CA ALA A 155 -2.93 8.07 -23.68
C ALA A 155 -2.74 7.53 -22.25
N PRO A 156 -2.75 8.35 -21.17
CA PRO A 156 -2.57 7.85 -19.81
C PRO A 156 -3.63 6.84 -19.35
N TYR A 157 -4.84 6.89 -19.91
CA TYR A 157 -5.94 5.98 -19.55
C TYR A 157 -5.75 4.56 -20.12
N PHE A 158 -4.87 4.39 -21.10
CA PHE A 158 -4.55 3.10 -21.73
C PHE A 158 -3.21 2.52 -21.25
N GLU A 159 -2.49 3.27 -20.41
CA GLU A 159 -1.20 2.86 -19.86
C GLU A 159 -1.40 1.98 -18.63
N VAL A 160 -0.71 0.85 -18.58
CA VAL A 160 -0.59 0.05 -17.36
C VAL A 160 0.71 0.42 -16.66
N ARG A 161 0.60 0.98 -15.46
CA ARG A 161 1.74 1.36 -14.63
C ARG A 161 2.18 0.21 -13.74
N GLY A 162 3.44 0.23 -13.34
CA GLY A 162 4.01 -0.77 -12.47
C GLY A 162 5.34 -0.36 -11.86
N ILE A 163 5.83 -1.22 -10.97
CA ILE A 163 7.11 -1.07 -10.29
C ILE A 163 7.92 -2.35 -10.40
N LEU A 164 9.23 -2.18 -10.53
CA LEU A 164 10.20 -3.27 -10.50
C LEU A 164 10.90 -3.27 -9.14
N LEU A 165 10.73 -4.34 -8.38
CA LEU A 165 11.21 -4.48 -7.02
C LEU A 165 12.29 -5.55 -6.92
N GLU A 166 13.14 -5.41 -5.90
CA GLU A 166 14.07 -6.45 -5.47
C GLU A 166 13.31 -7.74 -5.19
N ARG A 167 13.81 -8.85 -5.76
CA ARG A 167 13.31 -10.18 -5.42
C ARG A 167 13.96 -10.66 -4.12
N ILE A 168 13.12 -11.11 -3.20
CA ILE A 168 13.54 -11.76 -1.95
C ILE A 168 13.30 -13.26 -2.11
N ASP A 169 14.37 -14.04 -2.09
CA ASP A 169 14.27 -15.50 -2.09
C ASP A 169 13.92 -15.97 -0.67
N GLY A 170 12.63 -16.21 -0.44
CA GLY A 170 12.11 -16.37 0.89
C GLY A 170 10.70 -16.95 0.94
N TYR A 171 10.11 -16.88 2.12
CA TYR A 171 8.74 -17.34 2.37
C TYR A 171 7.95 -16.26 3.10
N GLY A 172 6.63 -16.23 2.89
CA GLY A 172 5.74 -15.32 3.62
C GLY A 172 5.76 -15.62 5.12
N LEU A 173 5.82 -14.58 5.96
CA LEU A 173 5.83 -14.72 7.42
C LEU A 173 4.59 -15.49 7.91
N GLU A 174 3.45 -15.33 7.23
CA GLU A 174 2.24 -16.09 7.52
C GLU A 174 2.44 -17.62 7.48
N ASN A 175 3.39 -18.09 6.66
CA ASN A 175 3.74 -19.50 6.48
C ASN A 175 4.87 -19.95 7.40
N LEU A 176 5.43 -19.07 8.24
CA LEU A 176 6.54 -19.38 9.16
C LEU A 176 6.26 -20.63 9.99
N THR A 177 5.05 -20.75 10.50
CA THR A 177 4.67 -21.91 11.29
C THR A 177 4.52 -23.16 10.42
N LEU A 178 4.07 -23.03 9.17
CA LEU A 178 3.82 -24.15 8.25
C LEU A 178 5.07 -24.73 7.60
N GLY A 179 6.17 -23.97 7.59
CA GLY A 179 7.40 -24.32 6.88
C GLY A 179 8.17 -25.53 7.42
N PRO A 180 9.19 -26.00 6.66
CA PRO A 180 10.04 -27.13 7.03
C PRO A 180 11.07 -26.80 8.12
N LEU A 181 11.13 -25.54 8.57
CA LEU A 181 12.08 -25.09 9.58
C LEU A 181 11.94 -25.93 10.87
N PRO A 182 13.05 -26.24 11.55
CA PRO A 182 12.99 -26.83 12.88
C PRO A 182 12.07 -25.96 13.74
N GLN A 183 11.17 -26.59 14.52
CA GLN A 183 10.26 -25.91 15.44
C GLN A 183 11.05 -25.25 16.59
N ASN A 184 11.84 -24.24 16.26
CA ASN A 184 12.63 -23.48 17.18
C ASN A 184 11.85 -22.21 17.53
N LEU A 185 11.15 -22.28 18.66
CA LEU A 185 10.37 -21.17 19.20
C LEU A 185 11.19 -19.88 19.32
N ARG A 186 12.50 -19.97 19.64
CA ARG A 186 13.37 -18.80 19.73
C ARG A 186 13.59 -18.14 18.38
N THR A 187 13.78 -18.92 17.33
CA THR A 187 13.92 -18.42 15.96
C THR A 187 12.62 -17.77 15.48
N TRP A 188 11.48 -18.42 15.72
CA TRP A 188 10.18 -17.85 15.35
C TRP A 188 9.90 -16.53 16.08
N HIS A 189 10.12 -16.51 17.39
CA HIS A 189 9.97 -15.29 18.19
C HIS A 189 10.86 -14.17 17.66
N HIS A 190 12.13 -14.47 17.34
CA HIS A 190 13.06 -13.48 16.79
C HIS A 190 12.59 -12.91 15.44
N ILE A 191 12.21 -13.77 14.48
CA ILE A 191 11.76 -13.33 13.15
C ILE A 191 10.49 -12.48 13.25
N ILE A 192 9.52 -12.90 14.06
CA ILE A 192 8.28 -12.14 14.26
C ILE A 192 8.60 -10.79 14.89
N HIS A 193 9.48 -10.76 15.89
CA HIS A 193 9.88 -9.52 16.55
C HIS A 193 10.56 -8.54 15.58
N LEU A 194 11.45 -9.02 14.71
CA LEU A 194 12.06 -8.19 13.67
C LEU A 194 11.02 -7.61 12.69
N ALA A 195 9.94 -8.33 12.40
CA ALA A 195 8.87 -7.83 11.53
C ALA A 195 8.02 -6.76 12.22
N VAL A 196 7.76 -6.94 13.51
CA VAL A 196 7.09 -5.95 14.38
C VAL A 196 7.93 -4.67 14.47
N ASP A 197 9.23 -4.79 14.70
CA ASP A 197 10.17 -3.66 14.72
C ASP A 197 10.21 -2.95 13.35
N ALA A 198 10.19 -3.71 12.25
CA ALA A 198 10.17 -3.14 10.91
C ALA A 198 8.92 -2.29 10.66
N ALA A 199 7.74 -2.76 11.08
CA ALA A 199 6.50 -1.99 10.97
C ALA A 199 6.56 -0.70 11.77
N HIS A 200 7.09 -0.76 12.99
CA HIS A 200 7.27 0.42 13.84
C HIS A 200 8.25 1.44 13.23
N GLU A 201 9.36 0.99 12.65
CA GLU A 201 10.32 1.86 11.97
C GLU A 201 9.74 2.54 10.72
N ILE A 202 8.81 1.89 10.02
CA ILE A 202 8.03 2.51 8.94
C ILE A 202 7.11 3.61 9.50
N ASN A 203 6.39 3.34 10.59
CA ASN A 203 5.54 4.36 11.24
C ASN A 203 6.33 5.58 11.71
N LYS A 204 7.54 5.40 12.23
CA LYS A 204 8.42 6.51 12.61
C LYS A 204 8.81 7.44 11.45
N ARG A 205 8.70 6.99 10.20
CA ARG A 205 8.99 7.77 8.99
C ARG A 205 7.74 8.45 8.42
N GLY A 206 6.65 8.48 9.17
CA GLY A 206 5.42 9.15 8.75
C GLY A 206 4.58 8.33 7.77
N VAL A 207 4.72 6.99 7.78
CA VAL A 207 3.98 6.08 6.90
C VAL A 207 3.17 5.10 7.75
N ILE A 208 1.84 5.14 7.62
CA ILE A 208 0.93 4.16 8.22
C ILE A 208 0.48 3.20 7.12
N MET A 209 0.63 1.90 7.33
CA MET A 209 0.24 0.86 6.37
C MET A 209 -1.16 0.36 6.71
N GLU A 210 -2.15 0.69 5.89
CA GLU A 210 -3.54 0.25 6.11
C GLU A 210 -3.70 -1.26 5.97
N ASP A 211 -2.90 -1.89 5.09
CA ASP A 211 -2.87 -3.35 4.93
C ASP A 211 -1.64 -4.02 5.56
N CYS A 212 -1.31 -3.65 6.81
CA CYS A 212 -0.24 -4.32 7.54
C CYS A 212 -0.69 -5.71 8.03
N ALA A 213 -0.04 -6.78 7.54
CA ALA A 213 -0.34 -8.14 7.98
C ALA A 213 0.82 -9.10 7.68
N PRO A 214 0.89 -10.28 8.35
CA PRO A 214 1.96 -11.27 8.09
C PRO A 214 2.02 -11.81 6.66
N ARG A 215 0.93 -11.68 5.88
CA ARG A 215 0.90 -12.04 4.45
C ARG A 215 1.70 -11.07 3.58
N ASN A 216 1.86 -9.83 4.04
CA ASN A 216 2.60 -8.75 3.40
C ASN A 216 4.02 -8.62 3.99
N VAL A 217 4.55 -9.72 4.55
CA VAL A 217 5.93 -9.80 5.04
C VAL A 217 6.60 -11.01 4.43
N VAL A 218 7.74 -10.81 3.76
CA VAL A 218 8.57 -11.88 3.19
C VAL A 218 9.82 -12.03 4.05
N VAL A 219 10.09 -13.25 4.49
CA VAL A 219 11.30 -13.60 5.26
C VAL A 219 12.32 -14.18 4.30
N ASP A 220 13.47 -13.52 4.18
CA ASP A 220 14.61 -14.03 3.42
C ASP A 220 15.07 -15.38 3.98
N GLU A 221 15.18 -16.39 3.13
CA GLU A 221 15.49 -17.75 3.57
C GLU A 221 16.92 -17.88 4.12
N GLN A 222 17.87 -17.10 3.62
CA GLN A 222 19.28 -17.20 3.99
C GLN A 222 19.57 -16.42 5.27
N SER A 223 19.15 -15.15 5.33
CA SER A 223 19.41 -14.27 6.47
C SER A 223 18.37 -14.40 7.58
N GLN A 224 17.20 -14.99 7.29
CA GLN A 224 16.04 -15.04 8.18
C GLN A 224 15.55 -13.65 8.62
N THR A 225 15.78 -12.63 7.77
CA THR A 225 15.33 -11.25 8.04
C THR A 225 14.02 -10.97 7.31
N PRO A 226 12.97 -10.47 7.99
CA PRO A 226 11.72 -10.07 7.36
C PRO A 226 11.87 -8.75 6.60
N ARG A 227 11.14 -8.63 5.49
CA ARG A 227 10.92 -7.37 4.77
C ARG A 227 9.44 -7.18 4.51
N ILE A 228 8.95 -5.99 4.79
CA ILE A 228 7.56 -5.61 4.53
C ILE A 228 7.42 -5.29 3.04
N VAL A 229 6.38 -5.86 2.43
CA VAL A 229 6.04 -5.69 1.01
C VAL A 229 4.62 -5.17 0.89
N ASP A 230 4.23 -4.82 -0.34
CA ASP A 230 2.88 -4.32 -0.66
C ASP A 230 2.50 -3.03 0.09
N LEU A 231 3.10 -1.92 -0.37
CA LEU A 231 2.90 -0.59 0.22
C LEU A 231 1.87 0.24 -0.58
N ALA A 232 0.96 -0.41 -1.31
CA ALA A 232 -0.05 0.24 -2.15
C ALA A 232 -1.15 0.95 -1.36
N GLN A 233 -1.26 0.66 -0.07
CA GLN A 233 -2.29 1.20 0.82
C GLN A 233 -1.61 1.76 2.06
N CYS A 234 -1.14 3.00 1.93
CA CYS A 234 -0.47 3.74 2.99
C CYS A 234 -1.06 5.14 3.13
N ASN A 235 -1.11 5.60 4.37
CA ASN A 235 -1.38 6.99 4.73
C ASN A 235 -0.06 7.68 5.11
N PHE A 236 0.08 8.95 4.73
CA PHE A 236 1.30 9.73 4.91
C PHE A 236 1.06 10.89 5.88
N ARG A 237 1.93 11.04 6.88
CA ARG A 237 1.78 12.04 7.95
C ARG A 237 1.52 13.44 7.42
N ASP A 238 2.30 13.90 6.44
CA ASP A 238 2.18 15.25 5.89
C ASP A 238 0.88 15.49 5.11
N GLU A 239 0.31 14.46 4.50
CA GLU A 239 -0.97 14.53 3.80
C GLU A 239 -2.11 14.61 4.81
N MET A 240 -2.08 13.75 5.83
CA MET A 240 -3.04 13.78 6.93
C MET A 240 -3.01 15.13 7.66
N VAL A 241 -1.83 15.64 7.98
CA VAL A 241 -1.67 16.96 8.61
C VAL A 241 -2.24 18.05 7.71
N SER A 242 -1.98 18.01 6.39
CA SER A 242 -2.53 18.97 5.44
C SER A 242 -4.06 18.93 5.37
N GLU A 243 -4.66 17.74 5.47
CA GLU A 243 -6.11 17.55 5.53
C GLU A 243 -6.70 18.09 6.83
N TRP A 244 -6.08 17.79 7.97
CA TRP A 244 -6.50 18.32 9.28
C TRP A 244 -6.49 19.84 9.34
N TYR A 245 -5.48 20.49 8.74
CA TYR A 245 -5.46 21.95 8.59
C TYR A 245 -6.64 22.45 7.75
N GLN A 246 -6.95 21.78 6.63
CA GLN A 246 -8.09 22.15 5.77
C GLN A 246 -9.43 21.98 6.48
N TRP A 247 -9.53 21.03 7.41
CA TRP A 247 -10.73 20.80 8.22
C TRP A 247 -10.82 21.68 9.47
N GLY A 248 -9.84 22.55 9.71
CA GLY A 248 -9.86 23.48 10.84
C GLY A 248 -9.48 22.87 12.19
N TRP A 249 -8.88 21.68 12.24
CA TRP A 249 -8.53 21.02 13.50
C TRP A 249 -7.52 21.82 14.33
N HIS A 250 -6.66 22.57 13.66
CA HIS A 250 -5.71 23.49 14.28
C HIS A 250 -6.33 24.65 15.08
N GLU A 251 -7.66 24.82 15.02
CA GLU A 251 -8.38 25.79 15.85
C GLU A 251 -8.66 25.28 17.27
N ASP A 252 -8.50 23.96 17.51
CA ASP A 252 -8.64 23.35 18.83
C ASP A 252 -7.39 23.59 19.68
N GLU A 253 -7.57 24.06 20.92
CA GLU A 253 -6.50 24.57 21.80
C GLU A 253 -5.44 23.52 22.17
N ASP A 254 -5.83 22.24 22.23
CA ASP A 254 -4.96 21.11 22.59
C ASP A 254 -4.50 20.28 21.37
N TRP A 255 -4.75 20.76 20.14
CA TRP A 255 -4.41 20.03 18.93
C TRP A 255 -2.91 20.10 18.62
N ASP A 256 -2.29 18.93 18.49
CA ASP A 256 -0.91 18.79 18.03
C ASP A 256 -0.83 17.74 16.89
N PRO A 257 -0.28 18.09 15.71
CA PRO A 257 -0.23 17.19 14.56
C PRO A 257 0.68 15.97 14.74
N ASP A 258 1.69 16.03 15.61
CA ASP A 258 2.51 14.88 15.99
C ASP A 258 1.76 13.93 16.92
N VAL A 259 1.04 14.47 17.91
CA VAL A 259 0.16 13.68 18.79
C VAL A 259 -0.91 12.97 17.97
N GLU A 260 -1.67 13.70 17.14
CA GLU A 260 -2.72 13.13 16.30
C GLU A 260 -2.19 12.05 15.36
N TYR A 261 -1.02 12.26 14.75
CA TYR A 261 -0.39 11.24 13.93
C TYR A 261 -0.14 9.94 14.72
N TRP A 262 0.41 10.03 15.93
CA TRP A 262 0.67 8.85 16.75
C TRP A 262 -0.61 8.22 17.32
N GLU A 263 -1.69 8.98 17.50
CA GLU A 263 -3.02 8.43 17.80
C GLU A 263 -3.58 7.61 16.63
N GLN A 264 -3.37 8.05 15.39
CA GLN A 264 -3.71 7.27 14.20
C GLN A 264 -2.84 6.01 14.08
N VAL A 265 -1.52 6.12 14.33
CA VAL A 265 -0.62 4.96 14.39
C VAL A 265 -1.12 3.94 15.44
N GLY A 266 -1.55 4.40 16.61
CA GLY A 266 -2.09 3.54 17.66
C GLY A 266 -3.43 2.90 17.31
N THR A 267 -4.25 3.56 16.49
CA THR A 267 -5.54 3.04 16.02
C THR A 267 -5.36 1.93 14.99
N VAL A 268 -4.43 2.10 14.05
CA VAL A 268 -4.14 1.08 13.02
C VAL A 268 -3.25 -0.04 13.57
N ASP A 269 -2.38 0.26 14.54
CA ASP A 269 -1.49 -0.67 15.25
C ASP A 269 -0.77 -1.64 14.30
N ASN A 270 -0.02 -1.10 13.34
CA ASN A 270 0.72 -1.90 12.35
C ASN A 270 1.59 -3.00 12.99
N PRO A 271 2.35 -2.75 14.07
CA PRO A 271 3.11 -3.80 14.74
C PRO A 271 2.19 -4.88 15.34
N GLY A 272 1.09 -4.48 15.99
CA GLY A 272 0.10 -5.40 16.57
C GLY A 272 -0.64 -6.24 15.53
N ALA A 273 -0.89 -5.70 14.33
CA ALA A 273 -1.50 -6.42 13.22
C ALA A 273 -0.64 -7.61 12.75
N ILE A 274 0.69 -7.53 12.89
CA ILE A 274 1.61 -8.64 12.66
C ILE A 274 1.66 -9.55 13.90
N GLU A 275 1.91 -8.95 15.06
CA GLU A 275 2.12 -9.66 16.33
C GLU A 275 0.94 -10.56 16.69
N ALA A 276 -0.26 -10.00 16.79
CA ALA A 276 -1.43 -10.68 17.30
C ALA A 276 -1.77 -11.92 16.47
N VAL A 277 -1.64 -11.80 15.13
CA VAL A 277 -1.87 -12.91 14.20
C VAL A 277 -0.81 -14.00 14.38
N MET A 278 0.47 -13.62 14.43
CA MET A 278 1.57 -14.59 14.53
C MET A 278 1.63 -15.26 15.90
N ALA A 279 1.45 -14.51 17.00
CA ALA A 279 1.37 -15.03 18.36
C ALA A 279 0.24 -16.06 18.48
N THR A 280 -0.94 -15.75 17.94
CA THR A 280 -2.08 -16.68 17.91
C THR A 280 -1.76 -17.96 17.14
N ARG A 281 -1.11 -17.85 15.97
CA ARG A 281 -0.71 -19.01 15.16
C ARG A 281 0.32 -19.88 15.88
N VAL A 282 1.34 -19.28 16.50
CA VAL A 282 2.35 -20.02 17.27
C VAL A 282 1.73 -20.71 18.49
N GLN A 283 0.87 -20.02 19.23
CA GLN A 283 0.19 -20.59 20.39
C GLN A 283 -0.69 -21.77 20.00
N ARG A 284 -1.49 -21.66 18.93
CA ARG A 284 -2.31 -22.77 18.44
C ARG A 284 -1.49 -23.98 18.04
N ARG A 285 -0.29 -23.78 17.49
CA ARG A 285 0.58 -24.86 17.02
C ARG A 285 1.39 -25.52 18.14
N THR A 286 1.82 -24.75 19.14
CA THR A 286 2.84 -25.18 20.11
C THR A 286 2.35 -25.20 21.56
N GLY A 287 1.20 -24.59 21.83
CA GLY A 287 0.70 -24.35 23.19
C GLY A 287 1.43 -23.22 23.93
N VAL A 288 2.50 -22.65 23.37
CA VAL A 288 3.30 -21.59 23.99
C VAL A 288 2.80 -20.23 23.53
N LYS A 289 2.47 -19.36 24.50
CA LYS A 289 2.22 -17.95 24.22
C LYS A 289 3.56 -17.23 24.06
N LEU A 290 3.71 -16.53 22.94
CA LEU A 290 4.83 -15.62 22.73
C LEU A 290 4.42 -14.24 23.24
N ASP A 291 5.33 -13.56 23.93
CA ASP A 291 5.15 -12.18 24.36
C ASP A 291 6.10 -11.29 23.54
N PHE A 292 5.57 -10.22 22.96
CA PHE A 292 6.35 -9.22 22.25
C PHE A 292 6.25 -7.88 22.97
N ARG A 293 7.23 -7.02 22.72
CA ARG A 293 7.27 -5.66 23.25
C ARG A 293 7.75 -4.75 22.15
N TYR A 294 6.96 -3.77 21.80
CA TYR A 294 7.36 -2.65 20.95
C TYR A 294 6.95 -1.36 21.66
N PRO A 295 7.53 -0.21 21.26
CA PRO A 295 7.23 1.06 21.91
C PRO A 295 5.72 1.32 21.92
N ASP A 296 5.21 1.56 23.13
CA ASP A 296 3.82 1.93 23.35
C ASP A 296 3.60 3.36 22.82
N TRP A 297 2.70 3.52 21.87
CA TRP A 297 2.40 4.83 21.28
C TRP A 297 1.92 5.83 22.35
N SER A 298 1.30 5.37 23.43
CA SER A 298 0.92 6.25 24.55
C SER A 298 2.15 6.84 25.25
N VAL A 299 3.26 6.09 25.31
CA VAL A 299 4.54 6.57 25.84
C VAL A 299 5.18 7.57 24.88
N ILE A 300 5.06 7.34 23.56
CA ILE A 300 5.56 8.28 22.54
C ILE A 300 4.77 9.60 22.62
N ILE A 301 3.44 9.54 22.69
CA ILE A 301 2.56 10.70 22.85
C ILE A 301 2.89 11.47 24.13
N ALA A 302 3.05 10.77 25.26
CA ALA A 302 3.41 11.41 26.52
C ALA A 302 4.77 12.13 26.45
N GLU A 303 5.73 11.56 25.73
CA GLU A 303 7.05 12.18 25.52
C GLU A 303 7.00 13.39 24.59
N ILE A 304 6.12 13.38 23.57
CA ILE A 304 5.88 14.54 22.71
C ILE A 304 5.33 15.70 23.54
N ARG A 305 4.23 15.47 24.26
CA ARG A 305 3.61 16.48 25.15
C ARG A 305 4.59 17.04 26.17
N ARG A 306 5.41 16.18 26.80
CA ARG A 306 6.45 16.61 27.75
C ARG A 306 7.47 17.56 27.12
N ARG A 307 7.90 17.29 25.88
CA ARG A 307 8.87 18.15 25.17
C ARG A 307 8.29 19.51 24.83
N GLU A 308 7.00 19.56 24.49
CA GLU A 308 6.30 20.82 24.21
C GLU A 308 6.13 21.66 25.47
N GLU A 309 5.73 21.05 26.58
CA GLU A 309 5.67 21.71 27.89
C GLU A 309 7.04 22.28 28.29
N GLU A 310 8.11 21.52 28.09
CA GLU A 310 9.48 21.96 28.35
C GLU A 310 9.91 23.10 27.43
N ALA A 311 9.53 23.07 26.15
CA ALA A 311 9.81 24.15 25.20
C ALA A 311 9.05 25.45 25.55
N ALA A 312 7.77 25.34 25.90
CA ALA A 312 6.94 26.47 26.33
C ALA A 312 7.43 27.10 27.64
N ALA A 313 8.02 26.30 28.54
CA ALA A 313 8.63 26.80 29.78
C ALA A 313 9.97 27.53 29.57
N VAL A 314 10.61 27.39 28.40
CA VAL A 314 11.92 27.98 28.07
C VAL A 314 11.82 29.27 27.26
N GLU A 315 10.66 29.58 26.63
CA GLU A 315 10.44 30.90 26.04
C GLU A 315 10.41 31.99 27.14
N PRO A 316 11.38 32.93 27.16
CA PRO A 316 11.39 33.98 28.15
C PRO A 316 10.25 34.95 27.88
N THR A 317 9.59 35.39 28.96
CA THR A 317 8.87 36.66 29.03
C THR A 317 9.78 37.81 28.57
N GLU A 318 9.91 38.05 27.28
CA GLU A 318 10.37 39.34 26.78
C GLU A 318 9.19 40.30 26.82
N ASN A 319 9.21 41.13 27.86
CA ASN A 319 8.58 42.44 27.87
C ASN A 319 9.44 43.36 28.76
N PRO A 320 9.46 44.68 28.51
CA PRO A 320 8.47 45.43 27.73
C PRO A 320 9.00 46.22 26.52
#